data_AF-A0A496AHC6-F1
#
_entry.id   AF-A0A496AHC6-F1
#
_cell.length_a   1.000
_cell.length_b   1.000
_cell.length_c   1.000
_cell.angle_alpha   90.00
_cell.angle_beta   90.00
_cell.angle_gamma   90.00
#
_symmetry.space_group_name_H-M   'P 1'
#
loop_
_entity.id
_entity.type
_entity.pdbx_description
1 polymer ?
#
loop_
_entity_poly.entity_id
_entity_poly.type
_entity_poly.pdbx_seq_one_letter_code
_entity_poly.pdbx_strand_id
1 'polypeptide(L)'
;MEKQLSSLYRLGGLTGILSGFLMVASSVWFIFSLSSISSDPSAEQFGRIGIFHGIGVVTIILLVPTLLASYGLLSVEAQARSALGASISILWLVIELVAHCSQTAPINALSELVGESATATIGTPFHALWVEWGEALFMTGAFLCVLLALCYGSALHAWGNPVAAYLFFIAIIAFPAGIFLNLGVQLHVLIRGIAFLFLGGVLVQAPNEEGI
;
A
#
# COMPACT_ATOMS: atom_id res chain seq x y z
N MET A 1 -28.60 13.10 -5.23
CA MET A 1 -27.66 12.60 -4.21
C MET A 1 -27.29 11.13 -4.47
N GLU A 2 -28.28 10.24 -4.62
CA GLU A 2 -28.08 8.80 -4.95
C GLU A 2 -27.20 8.54 -6.18
N LYS A 3 -27.41 9.25 -7.30
CA LYS A 3 -26.58 9.04 -8.52
C LYS A 3 -25.10 9.39 -8.32
N GLN A 4 -24.79 10.38 -7.49
CA GLN A 4 -23.41 10.79 -7.22
C GLN A 4 -22.71 9.79 -6.30
N LEU A 5 -23.40 9.27 -5.28
CA LEU A 5 -22.91 8.19 -4.42
C LEU A 5 -22.70 6.90 -5.22
N SER A 6 -23.65 6.55 -6.09
CA SER A 6 -23.53 5.40 -7.00
C SER A 6 -22.30 5.50 -7.91
N SER A 7 -22.02 6.69 -8.46
CA SER A 7 -20.81 6.92 -9.27
C SER A 7 -19.52 6.82 -8.46
N LEU A 8 -19.51 7.34 -7.23
CA LEU A 8 -18.37 7.25 -6.32
C LEU A 8 -18.07 5.81 -5.93
N TYR A 9 -19.09 5.01 -5.59
CA TYR A 9 -18.93 3.61 -5.21
C TYR A 9 -18.44 2.76 -6.39
N ARG A 10 -18.96 2.96 -7.59
CA ARG A 10 -18.46 2.28 -8.80
C ARG A 10 -17.01 2.65 -9.10
N LEU A 11 -16.66 3.93 -9.04
CA LEU A 11 -15.29 4.39 -9.25
C LEU A 11 -14.35 3.79 -8.21
N GLY A 12 -14.66 3.95 -6.92
CA GLY A 12 -13.86 3.41 -5.83
C GLY A 12 -13.75 1.88 -5.86
N GLY A 13 -14.81 1.21 -6.31
CA GLY A 13 -14.82 -0.23 -6.51
C GLY A 13 -13.87 -0.68 -7.62
N LEU A 14 -13.96 -0.06 -8.79
CA LEU A 14 -13.08 -0.36 -9.93
C LEU A 14 -11.61 -0.04 -9.62
N THR A 15 -11.33 1.10 -9.00
CA THR A 15 -9.94 1.45 -8.64
C THR A 15 -9.41 0.56 -7.51
N GLY A 16 -10.28 0.07 -6.62
CA GLY A 16 -9.93 -0.89 -5.58
C GLY A 16 -9.56 -2.26 -6.16
N ILE A 17 -10.31 -2.71 -7.16
CA ILE A 17 -10.00 -3.93 -7.90
C ILE A 17 -8.67 -3.78 -8.66
N LEU A 18 -8.48 -2.67 -9.38
CA LEU A 18 -7.25 -2.44 -10.15
C LEU A 18 -6.01 -2.34 -9.25
N SER A 19 -6.08 -1.56 -8.17
CA SER A 19 -4.99 -1.48 -7.18
C SER A 19 -4.72 -2.84 -6.52
N GLY A 20 -5.77 -3.58 -6.16
CA GLY A 20 -5.66 -4.93 -5.63
C GLY A 20 -4.91 -5.88 -6.57
N PHE A 21 -5.25 -5.88 -7.87
CA PHE A 21 -4.54 -6.68 -8.87
C PHE A 21 -3.07 -6.26 -9.00
N LEU A 22 -2.78 -4.96 -9.03
CA LEU A 22 -1.40 -4.46 -9.10
C LEU A 22 -0.57 -4.90 -7.88
N MET A 23 -1.13 -4.81 -6.67
CA MET A 23 -0.49 -5.27 -5.44
C MET A 23 -0.22 -6.78 -5.47
N VAL A 24 -1.23 -7.58 -5.85
CA VAL A 24 -1.08 -9.04 -5.92
C VAL A 24 -0.04 -9.43 -6.96
N ALA A 25 -0.15 -8.90 -8.18
CA ALA A 25 0.75 -9.23 -9.28
C ALA A 25 2.20 -8.82 -8.98
N SER A 26 2.42 -7.62 -8.44
CA SER A 26 3.76 -7.16 -8.07
C SER A 26 4.36 -7.94 -6.91
N SER A 27 3.57 -8.28 -5.90
CA SER A 27 4.04 -9.09 -4.75
C SER A 27 4.39 -10.51 -5.18
N VAL A 28 3.53 -11.15 -6.00
CA VAL A 28 3.79 -12.48 -6.57
C VAL A 28 5.05 -12.44 -7.42
N TRP A 29 5.17 -11.46 -8.32
CA TRP A 29 6.39 -11.27 -9.11
C TRP A 29 7.61 -11.22 -8.19
N PHE A 30 7.61 -10.37 -7.17
CA PHE A 30 8.75 -10.19 -6.28
C PHE A 30 9.09 -11.46 -5.49
N ILE A 31 8.09 -12.13 -4.90
CA ILE A 31 8.26 -13.38 -4.13
C ILE A 31 8.91 -14.48 -4.98
N PHE A 32 8.49 -14.62 -6.24
CA PHE A 32 9.03 -15.65 -7.14
C PHE A 32 10.27 -15.22 -7.95
N SER A 33 10.61 -13.93 -7.95
CA SER A 33 11.83 -13.41 -8.59
C SER A 33 13.01 -13.27 -7.63
N LEU A 34 12.79 -13.43 -6.32
CA LEU A 34 13.83 -13.39 -5.28
C LEU A 34 14.90 -14.49 -5.43
N SER A 35 14.68 -15.51 -6.25
CA SER A 35 15.72 -16.49 -6.60
C SER A 35 16.86 -15.94 -7.48
N SER A 36 16.79 -14.68 -7.96
CA SER A 36 17.79 -14.11 -8.89
C SER A 36 18.49 -12.83 -8.41
N ILE A 37 18.37 -12.42 -7.14
CA ILE A 37 18.85 -11.10 -6.65
C ILE A 37 20.20 -11.19 -5.89
N SER A 38 20.88 -12.35 -5.92
CA SER A 38 22.15 -12.55 -5.22
C SER A 38 23.42 -12.10 -5.98
N SER A 39 23.28 -11.32 -7.05
CA SER A 39 24.42 -10.84 -7.86
C SER A 39 24.34 -9.33 -8.07
N ASP A 40 25.51 -8.69 -8.14
CA ASP A 40 25.73 -7.25 -8.32
C ASP A 40 24.66 -6.52 -9.15
N PRO A 41 24.29 -5.28 -8.79
CA PRO A 41 23.24 -4.51 -9.45
C PRO A 41 23.58 -4.29 -10.93
N SER A 42 23.00 -5.13 -11.79
CA SER A 42 23.08 -4.99 -13.23
C SER A 42 22.08 -3.94 -13.73
N ALA A 43 22.28 -3.40 -14.94
CA ALA A 43 21.34 -2.47 -15.58
C ALA A 43 19.89 -3.02 -15.65
N GLU A 44 19.74 -4.35 -15.70
CA GLU A 44 18.44 -5.02 -15.64
C GLU A 44 17.75 -4.86 -14.28
N GLN A 45 18.51 -4.82 -13.19
CA GLN A 45 18.01 -4.63 -11.83
C GLN A 45 17.52 -3.19 -11.60
N PHE A 46 18.21 -2.19 -12.15
CA PHE A 46 17.74 -0.80 -12.14
C PHE A 46 16.44 -0.61 -12.94
N GLY A 47 16.31 -1.25 -14.11
CA GLY A 47 15.07 -1.25 -14.89
C GLY A 47 13.89 -1.86 -14.14
N ARG A 48 14.12 -2.97 -13.42
CA ARG A 48 13.10 -3.61 -12.56
C ARG A 48 12.68 -2.72 -11.39
N ILE A 49 13.63 -2.05 -10.72
CA ILE A 49 13.32 -1.11 -9.63
C ILE A 49 12.40 0.02 -10.11
N GLY A 50 12.66 0.60 -11.28
CA GLY A 50 11.82 1.64 -11.86
C GLY A 50 10.38 1.17 -12.14
N ILE A 51 10.21 -0.07 -12.62
CA ILE A 51 8.89 -0.67 -12.85
C ILE A 51 8.13 -0.85 -11.52
N PHE A 52 8.77 -1.42 -10.49
CA PHE A 52 8.14 -1.61 -9.18
C PHE A 52 7.78 -0.29 -8.51
N HIS A 53 8.64 0.73 -8.62
CA HIS A 53 8.32 2.08 -8.18
C HIS A 53 7.07 2.62 -8.87
N GLY A 54 7.02 2.54 -10.21
CA GLY A 54 5.88 3.00 -11.00
C GLY A 54 4.57 2.29 -10.63
N ILE A 55 4.62 0.97 -10.43
CA ILE A 55 3.48 0.18 -9.96
C ILE A 55 3.03 0.65 -8.56
N GLY A 56 3.96 0.90 -7.65
CA GLY A 56 3.66 1.39 -6.30
C GLY A 56 2.94 2.75 -6.32
N VAL A 57 3.46 3.71 -7.07
CA VAL A 57 2.84 5.04 -7.21
C VAL A 57 1.45 4.95 -7.82
N VAL A 58 1.27 4.20 -8.91
CA VAL A 58 -0.06 4.00 -9.54
C VAL A 58 -1.04 3.34 -8.58
N THR A 59 -0.57 2.35 -7.81
CA THR A 59 -1.38 1.67 -6.80
C THR A 59 -1.89 2.67 -5.75
N ILE A 60 -1.03 3.53 -5.22
CA ILE A 60 -1.40 4.57 -4.23
C ILE A 60 -2.46 5.51 -4.78
N ILE A 61 -2.30 5.98 -6.02
CA ILE A 61 -3.28 6.86 -6.67
C ILE A 61 -4.64 6.17 -6.80
N LEU A 62 -4.65 4.90 -7.22
CA LEU A 62 -5.88 4.12 -7.38
C LEU A 62 -6.58 3.80 -6.07
N LEU A 63 -5.88 3.78 -4.94
CA LEU A 63 -6.50 3.56 -3.63
C LEU A 63 -7.31 4.76 -3.14
N VAL A 64 -7.00 5.98 -3.57
CA VAL A 64 -7.66 7.20 -3.09
C VAL A 64 -9.18 7.14 -3.27
N PRO A 65 -9.73 6.85 -4.47
CA PRO A 65 -11.19 6.79 -4.64
C PRO A 65 -11.82 5.63 -3.86
N THR A 66 -11.11 4.51 -3.71
CA THR A 66 -11.58 3.35 -2.93
C THR A 66 -11.75 3.69 -1.45
N LEU A 67 -10.79 4.39 -0.86
CA LEU A 67 -10.82 4.81 0.53
C LEU A 67 -11.92 5.85 0.78
N LEU A 68 -12.08 6.82 -0.13
CA LEU A 68 -13.16 7.80 -0.07
C LEU A 68 -14.54 7.16 -0.19
N ALA A 69 -14.71 6.22 -1.14
CA ALA A 69 -15.95 5.47 -1.31
C ALA A 69 -16.26 4.60 -0.07
N SER A 70 -15.24 3.97 0.52
CA SER A 70 -15.37 3.18 1.75
C SER A 70 -15.78 4.05 2.93
N TYR A 71 -15.19 5.24 3.07
CA TYR A 71 -15.63 6.21 4.07
C TYR A 71 -17.10 6.59 3.86
N GLY A 72 -17.48 6.96 2.64
CA GLY A 72 -18.85 7.32 2.28
C GLY A 72 -19.85 6.24 2.68
N LEU A 73 -19.60 4.99 2.25
CA LEU A 73 -20.44 3.83 2.55
C LEU A 73 -20.54 3.55 4.06
N LEU A 74 -19.40 3.48 4.75
CA LEU A 74 -19.34 3.02 6.14
C LEU A 74 -19.66 4.13 7.16
N SER A 75 -19.67 5.40 6.74
CA SER A 75 -19.94 6.54 7.62
C SER A 75 -21.37 6.55 8.16
N VAL A 76 -22.33 5.87 7.50
CA VAL A 76 -23.73 5.85 7.96
C VAL A 76 -23.89 5.01 9.23
N GLU A 77 -23.21 3.86 9.30
CA GLU A 77 -23.40 2.87 10.37
C GLU A 77 -22.23 2.78 11.35
N ALA A 78 -21.00 3.08 10.90
CA ALA A 78 -19.77 2.91 11.66
C ALA A 78 -18.99 4.23 11.79
N GLN A 79 -19.70 5.35 12.03
CA GLN A 79 -19.20 6.74 12.03
C GLN A 79 -17.77 6.91 12.58
N ALA A 80 -17.54 6.62 13.86
CA ALA A 80 -16.25 6.87 14.49
C ALA A 80 -15.12 6.01 13.90
N ARG A 81 -15.41 4.74 13.56
CA ARG A 81 -14.42 3.80 12.99
C ARG A 81 -14.07 4.18 11.56
N SER A 82 -15.08 4.54 10.75
CA SER A 82 -14.93 4.99 9.38
C SER A 82 -14.16 6.32 9.30
N ALA A 83 -14.47 7.29 10.18
CA ALA A 83 -13.76 8.56 10.26
C ALA A 83 -12.29 8.40 10.66
N LEU A 84 -12.00 7.53 11.63
CA LEU A 84 -10.62 7.19 12.00
C LEU A 84 -9.90 6.50 10.84
N GLY A 85 -10.54 5.54 10.17
CA GLY A 85 -9.99 4.86 9.00
C GLY A 85 -9.61 5.83 7.88
N ALA A 86 -10.48 6.79 7.56
CA ALA A 86 -10.20 7.83 6.57
C ALA A 86 -9.07 8.77 7.00
N SER A 87 -9.03 9.16 8.28
CA SER A 87 -7.97 10.04 8.80
C SER A 87 -6.60 9.37 8.73
N ILE A 88 -6.54 8.09 9.12
CA ILE A 88 -5.32 7.29 9.05
C ILE A 88 -4.95 7.01 7.58
N SER A 89 -5.92 6.83 6.69
CA SER A 89 -5.64 6.59 5.27
C SER A 89 -4.91 7.76 4.62
N ILE A 90 -5.26 8.99 4.98
CA ILE A 90 -4.56 10.19 4.50
C ILE A 90 -3.10 10.15 4.95
N LEU A 91 -2.84 9.91 6.24
CA LEU A 91 -1.48 9.83 6.77
C LEU A 91 -0.67 8.72 6.11
N TRP A 92 -1.28 7.54 5.95
CA TRP A 92 -0.64 6.40 5.29
C TRP A 92 -0.26 6.72 3.85
N LEU A 93 -1.20 7.22 3.04
CA LEU A 93 -0.96 7.55 1.64
C LEU A 93 0.13 8.61 1.48
N VAL A 94 0.16 9.62 2.36
CA VAL A 94 1.20 10.64 2.35
C VAL A 94 2.58 10.04 2.65
N ILE A 95 2.69 9.21 3.69
CA ILE A 95 3.96 8.58 4.06
C ILE A 95 4.45 7.63 2.96
N GLU A 96 3.58 6.80 2.39
CA GLU A 96 3.93 5.91 1.27
C GLU A 96 4.37 6.71 0.03
N LEU A 97 3.69 7.82 -0.28
CA LEU A 97 4.09 8.67 -1.40
C LEU A 97 5.46 9.32 -1.15
N VAL A 98 5.72 9.79 0.07
CA VAL A 98 7.05 10.30 0.46
C VAL A 98 8.11 9.20 0.36
N ALA A 99 7.79 7.96 0.77
CA ALA A 99 8.68 6.81 0.66
C ALA A 99 8.97 6.43 -0.80
N HIS A 100 7.98 6.51 -1.70
CA HIS A 100 8.22 6.30 -3.12
C HIS A 100 9.05 7.44 -3.71
N CYS A 101 8.74 8.69 -3.39
CA CYS A 101 9.50 9.85 -3.85
C CYS A 101 10.96 9.81 -3.38
N SER A 102 11.24 9.30 -2.17
CA SER A 102 12.61 9.13 -1.69
C SER A 102 13.39 8.13 -2.55
N GLN A 103 12.79 7.02 -2.98
CA GLN A 103 13.49 6.05 -3.85
C GLN A 103 14.02 6.67 -5.15
N THR A 104 13.31 7.67 -5.68
CA THR A 104 13.65 8.37 -6.92
C THR A 104 14.29 9.75 -6.74
N ALA A 105 14.52 10.17 -5.49
CA ALA A 105 15.06 11.50 -5.24
C ALA A 105 16.50 11.61 -5.75
N PRO A 106 16.91 12.73 -6.37
CA PRO A 106 18.28 12.95 -6.86
C PRO A 106 19.36 12.81 -5.77
N ILE A 107 18.98 12.97 -4.50
CA ILE A 107 19.83 12.72 -3.34
C ILE A 107 20.30 11.25 -3.27
N ASN A 108 19.53 10.30 -3.79
CA ASN A 108 19.95 8.90 -3.88
C ASN A 108 21.20 8.74 -4.77
N ALA A 109 21.33 9.54 -5.84
CA ALA A 109 22.51 9.57 -6.69
C ALA A 109 23.75 10.16 -6.00
N LEU A 110 23.60 11.01 -4.97
CA LEU A 110 24.72 11.43 -4.13
C LEU A 110 25.29 10.27 -3.30
N SER A 111 24.51 9.23 -3.06
CA SER A 111 25.00 8.02 -2.39
C SER A 111 25.92 7.18 -3.30
N GLU A 112 25.93 7.44 -4.61
CA GLU A 112 26.83 6.81 -5.58
C GLU A 112 28.24 7.47 -5.60
N LEU A 113 28.41 8.63 -4.94
CA LEU A 113 29.72 9.29 -4.76
C LEU A 113 30.69 8.51 -3.83
N VAL A 114 30.25 7.40 -3.25
CA VAL A 114 31.08 6.49 -2.43
C VAL A 114 32.24 5.88 -3.22
N GLY A 115 32.15 5.84 -4.55
CA GLY A 115 33.17 5.25 -5.43
C GLY A 115 34.48 6.05 -5.58
N GLU A 116 34.54 7.33 -5.20
CA GLU A 116 35.75 8.15 -5.32
C GLU A 116 36.47 8.32 -3.97
N SER A 117 37.78 8.06 -3.94
CA SER A 117 38.57 7.90 -2.70
C SER A 117 38.61 9.11 -1.75
N ALA A 118 38.28 10.31 -2.22
CA ALA A 118 38.17 11.52 -1.40
C ALA A 118 36.75 11.76 -0.85
N THR A 119 35.72 11.14 -1.42
CA THR A 119 34.29 11.33 -1.10
C THR A 119 33.68 10.17 -0.31
N ALA A 120 34.34 9.01 -0.23
CA ALA A 120 33.85 7.84 0.52
C ALA A 120 33.55 8.12 2.01
N THR A 121 34.29 9.02 2.65
CA THR A 121 34.11 9.43 4.06
C THR A 121 32.80 10.20 4.29
N ILE A 122 32.25 10.85 3.26
CA ILE A 122 30.96 11.56 3.30
C ILE A 122 29.85 10.70 2.68
N GLY A 123 30.15 10.00 1.60
CA GLY A 123 29.20 9.16 0.88
C GLY A 123 28.68 8.00 1.71
N THR A 124 29.54 7.32 2.48
CA THR A 124 29.12 6.13 3.25
C THR A 124 28.14 6.48 4.38
N PRO A 125 28.42 7.49 5.23
CA PRO A 125 27.44 7.95 6.23
C PRO A 125 26.15 8.47 5.61
N PHE A 126 26.25 9.16 4.46
CA PHE A 126 25.07 9.69 3.78
C PHE A 126 24.19 8.58 3.18
N HIS A 127 24.80 7.56 2.58
CA HIS A 127 24.09 6.36 2.11
C HIS A 127 23.44 5.61 3.28
N ALA A 128 24.15 5.41 4.38
CA ALA A 128 23.61 4.77 5.58
C ALA A 128 22.40 5.54 6.13
N LEU A 129 22.51 6.86 6.29
CA LEU A 129 21.40 7.72 6.72
C LEU A 129 20.21 7.63 5.76
N TRP A 130 20.46 7.57 4.46
CA TRP A 130 19.42 7.45 3.45
C TRP A 130 18.67 6.13 3.51
N VAL A 131 19.41 5.02 3.71
CA VAL A 131 18.84 3.68 3.91
C VAL A 131 18.01 3.64 5.19
N GLU A 132 18.54 4.15 6.30
CA GLU A 132 17.82 4.23 7.58
C GLU A 132 16.54 5.06 7.47
N TRP A 133 16.60 6.20 6.77
CA TRP A 133 15.44 7.06 6.54
C TRP A 133 14.38 6.36 5.67
N GLY A 134 14.82 5.68 4.60
CA GLY A 134 13.94 4.85 3.76
C GLY A 134 13.24 3.77 4.58
N GLU A 135 13.99 3.01 5.39
CA GLU A 135 13.44 1.98 6.26
C GLU A 135 12.44 2.55 7.27
N ALA A 136 12.77 3.67 7.92
CA ALA A 136 11.87 4.34 8.86
C ALA A 136 10.54 4.76 8.19
N LEU A 137 10.59 5.26 6.96
CA LEU A 137 9.40 5.59 6.17
C LEU A 137 8.57 4.35 5.85
N PHE A 138 9.18 3.24 5.41
CA PHE A 138 8.48 1.98 5.13
C PHE A 138 7.83 1.40 6.39
N MET A 139 8.54 1.40 7.52
CA MET A 139 8.01 0.91 8.80
C MET A 139 6.84 1.77 9.28
N THR A 140 6.95 3.09 9.14
CA THR A 140 5.86 4.03 9.47
C THR A 140 4.65 3.82 8.57
N GLY A 141 4.88 3.66 7.26
CA GLY A 141 3.82 3.34 6.28
C GLY A 141 3.10 2.03 6.63
N ALA A 142 3.84 0.97 6.93
CA ALA A 142 3.28 -0.31 7.36
C ALA A 142 2.45 -0.19 8.65
N PHE A 143 2.95 0.54 9.65
CA PHE A 143 2.23 0.79 10.90
C PHE A 143 0.91 1.55 10.67
N LEU A 144 0.94 2.62 9.88
CA LEU A 144 -0.27 3.37 9.54
C LEU A 144 -1.27 2.51 8.76
N CYS A 145 -0.77 1.65 7.86
CA CYS A 145 -1.60 0.71 7.13
C CYS A 145 -2.27 -0.31 8.06
N VAL A 146 -1.57 -0.79 9.09
CA VAL A 146 -2.14 -1.66 10.14
C VAL A 146 -3.27 -0.97 10.89
N LEU A 147 -3.07 0.28 11.31
CA LEU A 147 -4.11 1.05 11.99
C LEU A 147 -5.32 1.29 11.09
N LEU A 148 -5.09 1.61 9.82
CA LEU A 148 -6.14 1.72 8.82
C LEU A 148 -6.93 0.42 8.68
N ALA A 149 -6.22 -0.71 8.59
CA ALA A 149 -6.83 -2.01 8.43
C ALA A 149 -7.68 -2.39 9.65
N LEU A 150 -7.23 -2.03 10.85
CA LEU A 150 -8.00 -2.20 12.07
C LEU A 150 -9.29 -1.36 12.05
N CYS A 151 -9.20 -0.08 11.69
CA CYS A 151 -10.34 0.84 11.65
C CYS A 151 -11.36 0.44 10.58
N TYR A 152 -10.93 0.27 9.32
CA TYR A 152 -11.84 -0.14 8.24
C TYR A 152 -12.31 -1.58 8.38
N GLY A 153 -11.46 -2.51 8.83
CA GLY A 153 -11.89 -3.89 9.12
C GLY A 153 -13.00 -3.92 10.18
N SER A 154 -12.85 -3.13 11.26
CA SER A 154 -13.89 -3.02 12.30
C SER A 154 -15.16 -2.33 11.80
N ALA A 155 -15.03 -1.37 10.88
CA ALA A 155 -16.18 -0.72 10.26
C ALA A 155 -16.93 -1.67 9.31
N LEU A 156 -16.21 -2.41 8.46
CA LEU A 156 -16.75 -3.44 7.57
C LEU A 156 -17.46 -4.56 8.34
N HIS A 157 -16.89 -4.99 9.46
CA HIS A 157 -17.52 -5.98 10.32
C HIS A 157 -18.85 -5.46 10.90
N ALA A 158 -18.88 -4.19 11.32
CA ALA A 158 -20.09 -3.58 11.86
C ALA A 158 -21.18 -3.38 10.79
N TRP A 159 -20.77 -3.06 9.56
CA TRP A 159 -21.64 -2.93 8.40
C TRP A 159 -22.18 -4.28 7.88
N GLY A 160 -21.68 -5.41 8.38
CA GLY A 160 -22.17 -6.74 8.01
C GLY A 160 -21.39 -7.44 6.91
N ASN A 161 -20.17 -6.97 6.58
CA ASN A 161 -19.25 -7.68 5.68
C ASN A 161 -18.06 -8.30 6.45
N PRO A 162 -18.26 -9.46 7.11
CA PRO A 162 -17.22 -10.10 7.91
C PRO A 162 -16.06 -10.62 7.06
N VAL A 163 -16.30 -10.99 5.79
CA VAL A 163 -15.26 -11.52 4.90
C VAL A 163 -14.21 -10.46 4.61
N ALA A 164 -14.63 -9.27 4.15
CA ALA A 164 -13.71 -8.16 3.92
C ALA A 164 -13.03 -7.72 5.23
N ALA A 165 -13.77 -7.70 6.35
CA ALA A 165 -13.20 -7.39 7.65
C ALA A 165 -12.05 -8.34 8.06
N TYR A 166 -12.25 -9.65 7.92
CA TYR A 166 -11.23 -10.64 8.25
C TYR A 166 -10.00 -10.51 7.34
N LEU A 167 -10.17 -10.19 6.06
CA LEU A 167 -9.03 -9.94 5.17
C LEU A 167 -8.19 -8.74 5.63
N PHE A 168 -8.83 -7.65 6.05
CA PHE A 168 -8.13 -6.51 6.65
C PHE A 168 -7.44 -6.88 7.98
N PHE A 169 -8.07 -7.68 8.84
CA PHE A 169 -7.42 -8.15 10.07
C PHE A 169 -6.26 -9.11 9.80
N ILE A 170 -6.34 -9.98 8.79
CA ILE A 170 -5.23 -10.84 8.38
C ILE A 170 -4.07 -9.98 7.84
N ALA A 171 -4.35 -8.88 7.14
CA ALA A 171 -3.32 -7.96 6.66
C ALA A 171 -2.47 -7.38 7.79
N ILE A 172 -3.04 -7.22 9.01
CA ILE A 172 -2.30 -6.77 10.20
C ILE A 172 -1.19 -7.77 10.56
N ILE A 173 -1.51 -9.06 10.53
CA ILE A 173 -0.58 -10.14 10.92
C ILE A 173 0.36 -10.50 9.76
N ALA A 174 -0.04 -10.24 8.51
CA ALA A 174 0.76 -10.51 7.33
C ALA A 174 2.12 -9.77 7.35
N PHE A 175 2.19 -8.60 7.99
CA PHE A 175 3.43 -7.85 8.14
C PHE A 175 4.46 -8.55 9.04
N PRO A 176 4.19 -8.82 10.33
CA PRO A 176 5.14 -9.58 11.16
C PRO A 176 5.39 -10.98 10.61
N ALA A 177 4.38 -11.67 10.07
CA ALA A 177 4.56 -12.99 9.46
C ALA A 177 5.51 -12.94 8.25
N GLY A 178 5.43 -11.91 7.42
CA GLY A 178 6.33 -11.73 6.28
C GLY A 178 7.79 -11.59 6.70
N ILE A 179 8.05 -10.86 7.78
CA ILE A 179 9.38 -10.74 8.39
C ILE A 179 9.86 -12.11 8.89
N PHE A 180 9.06 -12.84 9.66
CA PHE A 180 9.44 -14.15 10.21
C PHE A 180 9.69 -15.22 9.13
N LEU A 181 9.00 -15.12 7.99
CA LEU A 181 9.11 -16.08 6.88
C LEU A 181 10.12 -15.68 5.80
N ASN A 182 10.91 -14.62 6.02
CA ASN A 182 11.83 -14.05 5.02
C ASN A 182 11.14 -13.63 3.69
N LEU A 183 9.85 -13.34 3.73
CA LEU A 183 9.09 -12.77 2.60
C LEU A 183 9.03 -11.24 2.65
N GLY A 184 9.50 -10.64 3.74
CA GLY A 184 9.54 -9.21 3.96
C GLY A 184 8.16 -8.54 3.87
N VAL A 185 8.14 -7.30 3.39
CA VAL A 185 6.90 -6.51 3.22
C VAL A 185 5.98 -7.06 2.12
N GLN A 186 6.47 -7.96 1.26
CA GLN A 186 5.70 -8.43 0.09
C GLN A 186 4.50 -9.28 0.49
N LEU A 187 4.63 -10.10 1.54
CA LEU A 187 3.47 -10.83 2.08
C LEU A 187 2.39 -9.85 2.55
N HIS A 188 2.79 -8.75 3.19
CA HIS A 188 1.86 -7.71 3.62
C HIS A 188 1.21 -6.98 2.43
N VAL A 189 1.96 -6.64 1.37
CA VAL A 189 1.38 -6.06 0.14
C VAL A 189 0.42 -7.04 -0.54
N LEU A 190 0.76 -8.32 -0.62
CA LEU A 190 -0.06 -9.37 -1.22
C LEU A 190 -1.43 -9.48 -0.54
N ILE A 191 -1.44 -9.64 0.79
CA ILE A 191 -2.68 -9.78 1.55
C ILE A 191 -3.51 -8.50 1.51
N ARG A 192 -2.88 -7.32 1.55
CA ARG A 192 -3.55 -6.04 1.34
C ARG A 192 -4.21 -5.97 -0.04
N GLY A 193 -3.53 -6.42 -1.08
CA GLY A 193 -4.06 -6.49 -2.43
C GLY A 193 -5.34 -7.33 -2.49
N ILE A 194 -5.34 -8.50 -1.85
CA ILE A 194 -6.54 -9.35 -1.73
C ILE A 194 -7.66 -8.61 -0.98
N ALA A 195 -7.37 -7.95 0.14
CA ALA A 195 -8.37 -7.19 0.88
C ALA A 195 -9.01 -6.08 0.02
N PHE A 196 -8.21 -5.35 -0.76
CA PHE A 196 -8.71 -4.31 -1.67
C PHE A 196 -9.48 -4.86 -2.88
N LEU A 197 -9.16 -6.06 -3.38
CA LEU A 197 -9.99 -6.74 -4.38
C LEU A 197 -11.41 -6.98 -3.86
N PHE A 198 -11.53 -7.50 -2.63
CA PHE A 198 -12.83 -7.79 -2.01
C PHE A 198 -13.59 -6.50 -1.69
N LEU A 199 -12.92 -5.52 -1.06
CA LEU A 199 -13.52 -4.21 -0.81
C LEU A 199 -13.98 -3.54 -2.11
N GLY A 200 -13.20 -3.65 -3.18
CA GLY A 200 -13.58 -3.15 -4.48
C GLY A 200 -14.86 -3.81 -5.01
N GLY A 201 -14.98 -5.13 -4.86
CA GLY A 201 -16.20 -5.87 -5.17
C GLY A 201 -17.42 -5.38 -4.39
N VAL A 202 -17.26 -5.18 -3.07
CA VAL A 202 -18.33 -4.63 -2.20
C VAL A 202 -18.80 -3.27 -2.70
N LEU A 203 -17.87 -2.36 -3.01
CA LEU A 203 -18.19 -1.02 -3.49
C LEU A 203 -18.89 -1.03 -4.87
N VAL A 204 -18.52 -1.95 -5.78
CA VAL A 204 -19.23 -2.08 -7.07
C VAL A 204 -20.67 -2.55 -6.86
N GLN A 205 -20.94 -3.36 -5.84
CA GLN A 205 -22.25 -3.95 -5.58
C GLN A 205 -23.16 -3.06 -4.72
N ALA A 206 -22.60 -2.23 -3.83
CA ALA A 206 -23.34 -1.36 -2.92
C ALA A 206 -24.48 -0.53 -3.57
N PRO A 207 -24.31 0.07 -4.78
CA PRO A 207 -25.40 0.80 -5.43
C PRO A 207 -26.62 -0.03 -5.81
N ASN A 208 -26.50 -1.36 -5.89
CA ASN A 208 -27.60 -2.25 -6.25
C ASN A 208 -28.39 -2.74 -5.03
N GLU A 209 -27.81 -2.63 -3.82
CA GLU A 209 -28.46 -3.01 -2.55
C GLU A 209 -29.31 -1.89 -1.97
N GLU A 210 -28.96 -0.62 -2.20
CA GLU A 210 -29.75 0.56 -1.80
C GLU A 210 -31.03 0.77 -2.65
N GLY A 211 -31.25 -0.05 -3.69
CA GLY A 211 -32.35 0.07 -4.66
C GLY A 211 -33.54 -0.86 -4.45
N ILE A 212 -33.65 -1.52 -3.28
CA ILE A 212 -34.79 -2.39 -2.88
C ILE A 212 -35.56 -1.74 -1.73
#